data_AF-A0A9R1P871-F1
#
_entry.id   AF-A0A9R1P871-F1
#
_cell.length_a   1.000
_cell.length_b   1.000
_cell.length_c   1.000
_cell.angle_alpha   90.00
_cell.angle_beta   90.00
_cell.angle_gamma   90.00
#
_symmetry.space_group_name_H-M   'P 1'
#
loop_
_entity.id
_entity.type
_entity.pdbx_description
1 polymer ?
#
loop_
_entity_poly.entity_id
_entity_poly.type
_entity_poly.pdbx_seq_one_letter_code
_entity_poly.pdbx_strand_id
1 'polypeptide(L)'
;MWSCSPQDVLSLSAFFVLSFCRNNDLLQLFRHTQLPTVKPRSQSYVNKVKGELESMGCLIKTSCRVKSVSSLDGAAGYRVLENDGSEETFDSVILGVHAPNALKLLGAEATHQELRILGACQYVQRDIYLHCDQNLMPQNPSAWSAWNFLGTTSRGFSVTYWLNQIQKIGSVRPFLVTLNPPGVPDHVLLKWNTSLPVPSVAAAKAYLQLDQIQGKRGIWFCGAYQGHGFHEDGLMAGKAAAQGLLGKKCELLLYPKQIIPSWTVAGARLAFTRFFMQYVSIGNLIFVEAGGSVFSFGKACNKCPVKSVVRVHDPLFYWKATTEGEIGLGEAYINGYFSCLDKREGLLNLILILIANRDERKSRGIARKRRWGSPLHVIARLSYAKYVLRHASRKNTAAQTRRNISQHYDLSNDFFSLFLDKSMTYSCAVFKMENESLEAAQQRKLSLLIDKAKVEREHHVLDIGSGWGSLAIQMVKQTGCKYTGVTLSEEQLKYAESKVREAGLEDHITFLLCDYRLIPPYKYDAIISCGMIEHVGHEYMDEFFACCESYLAEDGILVLQVSASTTKYISKRFHG
;
A
#
# COMPACT_ATOMS: atom_id res chain seq x y z
N MET A 1 19.27 -0.18 -16.69
CA MET A 1 18.06 0.38 -17.32
C MET A 1 18.46 1.02 -18.63
N TRP A 2 18.01 0.47 -19.76
CA TRP A 2 18.58 0.69 -21.10
C TRP A 2 18.24 2.05 -21.75
N SER A 3 17.72 3.00 -21.02
CA SER A 3 17.49 4.36 -21.52
C SER A 3 18.18 5.43 -20.71
N CYS A 4 18.77 5.07 -19.57
CA CYS A 4 19.39 5.98 -18.62
C CYS A 4 20.92 5.86 -18.65
N SER A 5 21.63 6.96 -18.41
CA SER A 5 23.04 6.90 -18.03
C SER A 5 23.18 6.33 -16.61
N PRO A 6 24.38 5.84 -16.21
CA PRO A 6 24.61 5.45 -14.82
C PRO A 6 24.27 6.56 -13.81
N GLN A 7 24.58 7.81 -14.13
CA GLN A 7 24.26 8.97 -13.30
C GLN A 7 22.75 9.21 -13.17
N ASP A 8 22.00 9.06 -14.28
CA ASP A 8 20.54 9.22 -14.27
C ASP A 8 19.88 8.16 -13.41
N VAL A 9 20.38 6.92 -13.42
CA VAL A 9 19.85 5.85 -12.55
C VAL A 9 19.97 6.21 -11.07
N LEU A 10 21.04 6.90 -10.66
CA LEU A 10 21.23 7.34 -9.27
C LEU A 10 20.24 8.44 -8.85
N SER A 11 19.68 9.18 -9.80
CA SER A 11 18.63 10.18 -9.54
C SER A 11 17.23 9.56 -9.38
N LEU A 12 17.07 8.28 -9.68
CA LEU A 12 15.79 7.57 -9.54
C LEU A 12 15.59 7.12 -8.09
N SER A 13 14.33 7.02 -7.68
CA SER A 13 14.03 6.47 -6.35
C SER A 13 14.41 4.99 -6.28
N ALA A 14 14.92 4.56 -5.12
CA ALA A 14 15.23 3.15 -4.87
C ALA A 14 14.01 2.24 -5.14
N PHE A 15 12.80 2.71 -4.81
CA PHE A 15 11.56 2.00 -5.12
C PHE A 15 11.40 1.75 -6.62
N PHE A 16 11.66 2.75 -7.47
CA PHE A 16 11.54 2.61 -8.91
C PHE A 16 12.55 1.61 -9.46
N VAL A 17 13.82 1.73 -9.05
CA VAL A 17 14.91 0.85 -9.50
C VAL A 17 14.65 -0.60 -9.07
N LEU A 18 14.27 -0.82 -7.80
CA LEU A 18 13.95 -2.15 -7.29
C LEU A 18 12.70 -2.74 -7.95
N SER A 19 11.68 -1.92 -8.23
CA SER A 19 10.49 -2.36 -8.96
C SER A 19 10.82 -2.74 -10.40
N PHE A 20 11.65 -1.96 -11.10
CA PHE A 20 12.14 -2.29 -12.44
C PHE A 20 12.91 -3.61 -12.42
N CYS A 21 13.86 -3.77 -11.49
CA CYS A 21 14.64 -5.00 -11.38
C CYS A 21 13.78 -6.20 -11.02
N ARG A 22 12.82 -6.05 -10.09
CA ARG A 22 11.85 -7.10 -9.74
C ARG A 22 10.99 -7.49 -10.93
N ASN A 23 10.41 -6.52 -11.63
CA ASN A 23 9.51 -6.76 -12.77
C ASN A 23 10.24 -7.36 -13.97
N ASN A 24 11.57 -7.29 -14.02
CA ASN A 24 12.38 -7.89 -15.07
C ASN A 24 13.21 -9.10 -14.60
N ASP A 25 12.90 -9.63 -13.40
CA ASP A 25 13.60 -10.79 -12.83
C ASP A 25 15.12 -10.60 -12.70
N LEU A 26 15.57 -9.35 -12.54
CA LEU A 26 16.99 -8.97 -12.41
C LEU A 26 17.51 -9.05 -10.97
N LEU A 27 16.64 -9.35 -9.99
CA LEU A 27 17.01 -9.51 -8.58
C LEU A 27 17.28 -10.98 -8.18
N GLN A 28 17.33 -11.91 -9.14
CA GLN A 28 17.57 -13.32 -8.86
C GLN A 28 19.07 -13.57 -8.60
N LEU A 29 19.45 -13.73 -7.33
CA LEU A 29 20.85 -13.95 -6.92
C LEU A 29 21.37 -15.38 -7.15
N PHE A 30 20.47 -16.37 -7.27
CA PHE A 30 20.81 -17.80 -7.32
C PHE A 30 20.22 -18.55 -8.53
N ARG A 31 19.55 -17.83 -9.43
CA ARG A 31 18.91 -18.41 -10.63
C ARG A 31 19.14 -17.50 -11.82
N HIS A 32 19.32 -18.09 -13.00
CA HIS A 32 19.35 -17.35 -14.26
C HIS A 32 17.93 -17.10 -14.75
N THR A 33 17.64 -15.85 -15.10
CA THR A 33 16.37 -15.43 -15.69
C THR A 33 16.16 -16.10 -17.04
N GLN A 34 15.05 -16.82 -17.19
CA GLN A 34 14.62 -17.35 -18.50
C GLN A 34 13.76 -16.31 -19.20
N LEU A 35 14.22 -15.83 -20.36
CA LEU A 35 13.46 -14.92 -21.23
C LEU A 35 12.89 -15.73 -22.41
N PRO A 36 11.60 -16.10 -22.39
CA PRO A 36 11.00 -16.85 -23.48
C PRO A 36 10.97 -15.99 -24.75
N THR A 37 11.19 -16.63 -25.90
CA THR A 37 11.05 -15.98 -27.21
C THR A 37 9.91 -16.62 -27.98
N VAL A 38 9.05 -15.81 -28.59
CA VAL A 38 7.95 -16.29 -29.45
C VAL A 38 8.53 -17.00 -30.68
N LYS A 39 8.05 -18.20 -31.02
CA LYS A 39 8.30 -18.89 -32.30
C LYS A 39 7.04 -18.78 -33.17
N PRO A 40 7.09 -18.28 -34.43
CA PRO A 40 8.23 -17.83 -35.24
C PRO A 40 8.48 -16.29 -35.18
N ARG A 41 8.71 -15.73 -33.98
CA ARG A 41 8.98 -14.31 -33.67
C ARG A 41 7.75 -13.40 -33.61
N SER A 42 7.99 -12.14 -33.25
CA SER A 42 6.97 -11.12 -33.00
C SER A 42 6.07 -10.85 -34.21
N GLN A 43 6.65 -10.90 -35.41
CA GLN A 43 5.90 -10.75 -36.66
C GLN A 43 4.70 -11.71 -36.74
N SER A 44 4.80 -12.90 -36.15
CA SER A 44 3.74 -13.90 -36.19
C SER A 44 2.46 -13.45 -35.46
N TYR A 45 2.59 -12.81 -34.30
CA TYR A 45 1.41 -12.34 -33.55
C TYR A 45 0.89 -11.04 -34.15
N VAL A 46 1.77 -10.18 -34.67
CA VAL A 46 1.37 -8.96 -35.38
C VAL A 46 0.54 -9.31 -36.62
N ASN A 47 1.00 -10.27 -37.43
CA ASN A 47 0.28 -10.73 -38.62
C ASN A 47 -1.07 -11.37 -38.28
N LYS A 48 -1.14 -12.15 -37.19
CA LYS A 48 -2.42 -12.72 -36.71
C LYS A 48 -3.41 -11.64 -36.30
N VAL A 49 -2.96 -10.66 -35.51
CA VAL A 49 -3.81 -9.52 -35.10
C VAL A 49 -4.25 -8.71 -36.32
N LYS A 50 -3.34 -8.45 -37.26
CA LYS A 50 -3.64 -7.79 -38.53
C LYS A 50 -4.76 -8.52 -39.28
N GLY A 51 -4.60 -9.83 -39.51
CA GLY A 51 -5.58 -10.63 -40.24
C GLY A 51 -6.95 -10.68 -39.56
N GLU A 52 -6.98 -10.76 -38.23
CA GLU A 52 -8.24 -10.72 -37.47
C GLU A 52 -8.94 -9.36 -37.63
N LEU A 53 -8.20 -8.26 -37.48
CA LEU A 53 -8.74 -6.90 -37.66
C LEU A 53 -9.30 -6.70 -39.07
N GLU A 54 -8.56 -7.11 -40.11
CA GLU A 54 -9.01 -7.03 -41.50
C GLU A 54 -10.28 -7.90 -41.73
N SER A 55 -10.36 -9.09 -41.12
CA SER A 55 -11.56 -9.95 -41.21
C SER A 55 -12.79 -9.33 -40.56
N MET A 56 -12.60 -8.45 -39.57
CA MET A 56 -13.65 -7.66 -38.92
C MET A 56 -13.99 -6.37 -39.68
N GLY A 57 -13.39 -6.14 -40.85
CA GLY A 57 -13.61 -4.94 -41.66
C GLY A 57 -12.78 -3.73 -41.23
N CYS A 58 -11.76 -3.90 -40.38
CA CYS A 58 -10.86 -2.80 -40.01
C CYS A 58 -9.93 -2.45 -41.18
N LEU A 59 -9.91 -1.18 -41.57
CA LEU A 59 -8.99 -0.68 -42.59
C LEU A 59 -7.62 -0.36 -41.97
N ILE A 60 -6.59 -1.11 -42.37
CA ILE A 60 -5.21 -0.88 -41.94
C ILE A 60 -4.45 -0.15 -43.04
N LYS A 61 -4.17 1.14 -42.81
CA LYS A 61 -3.39 1.99 -43.73
C LYS A 61 -1.90 1.98 -43.34
N THR A 62 -1.05 1.46 -44.21
CA THR A 62 0.42 1.53 -44.06
C THR A 62 0.99 2.66 -44.90
N SER A 63 2.17 3.17 -44.53
CA SER A 63 2.81 4.32 -45.21
C SER A 63 2.02 5.64 -45.13
N CYS A 64 0.99 5.68 -44.28
CA CYS A 64 0.13 6.82 -44.02
C CYS A 64 0.57 7.56 -42.75
N ARG A 65 1.55 8.45 -42.88
CA ARG A 65 2.05 9.22 -41.73
C ARG A 65 1.09 10.37 -41.42
N VAL A 66 0.40 10.27 -40.30
CA VAL A 66 -0.44 11.36 -39.77
C VAL A 66 0.44 12.57 -39.41
N LYS A 67 0.00 13.74 -39.88
CA LYS A 67 0.61 15.05 -39.66
C LYS A 67 -0.01 15.77 -38.46
N SER A 68 -1.33 15.79 -38.37
CA SER A 68 -2.07 16.44 -37.28
C SER A 68 -3.44 15.83 -37.03
N VAL A 69 -3.94 16.01 -35.81
CA VAL A 69 -5.30 15.67 -35.38
C VAL A 69 -5.91 16.91 -34.76
N SER A 70 -6.99 17.42 -35.36
CA SER A 70 -7.68 18.64 -34.92
C SER A 70 -9.17 18.39 -34.72
N SER A 71 -9.80 19.11 -33.80
CA SER A 71 -11.26 19.13 -33.67
C SER A 71 -11.94 19.65 -34.95
N LEU A 72 -13.18 19.21 -35.19
CA LEU A 72 -14.03 19.76 -36.26
C LEU A 72 -14.75 21.01 -35.75
N ASP A 73 -14.67 22.12 -36.48
CA ASP A 73 -15.28 23.38 -36.08
C ASP A 73 -16.80 23.24 -35.91
N GLY A 74 -17.31 23.47 -34.69
CA GLY A 74 -18.74 23.47 -34.37
C GLY A 74 -19.43 22.11 -34.35
N ALA A 75 -18.70 20.98 -34.44
CA ALA A 75 -19.26 19.62 -34.43
C ALA A 75 -18.48 18.67 -33.51
N ALA A 76 -19.12 17.57 -33.12
CA ALA A 76 -18.43 16.48 -32.42
C ALA A 76 -17.61 15.66 -33.44
N GLY A 77 -16.31 15.46 -33.17
CA GLY A 77 -15.43 14.64 -34.00
C GLY A 77 -14.08 15.30 -34.27
N TYR A 78 -13.24 14.57 -35.01
CA TYR A 78 -11.84 14.88 -35.24
C TYR A 78 -11.48 14.71 -36.72
N ARG A 79 -10.72 15.68 -37.24
CA ARG A 79 -10.07 15.61 -38.54
C ARG A 79 -8.64 15.12 -38.37
N VAL A 80 -8.27 14.11 -39.16
CA VAL A 80 -6.93 13.52 -39.22
C VAL A 80 -6.33 13.88 -40.58
N LEU A 81 -5.27 14.68 -40.57
CA LEU A 81 -4.55 15.11 -41.77
C LEU A 81 -3.27 14.27 -41.92
N GLU A 82 -3.05 13.71 -43.10
CA GLU A 82 -1.84 12.97 -43.46
C GLU A 82 -0.79 13.88 -44.11
N ASN A 83 0.46 13.39 -44.17
CA ASN A 83 1.57 14.13 -44.75
C ASN A 83 1.43 14.40 -46.26
N ASP A 84 0.68 13.57 -46.98
CA ASP A 84 0.41 13.73 -48.40
C ASP A 84 -0.73 14.73 -48.69
N GLY A 85 -1.37 15.26 -47.64
CA GLY A 85 -2.48 16.21 -47.74
C GLY A 85 -3.87 15.55 -47.73
N SER A 86 -3.96 14.22 -47.65
CA SER A 86 -5.25 13.54 -47.47
C SER A 86 -5.85 13.79 -46.08
N GLU A 87 -7.18 13.87 -46.01
CA GLU A 87 -7.93 14.13 -44.78
C GLU A 87 -9.05 13.10 -44.58
N GLU A 88 -9.18 12.62 -43.35
CA GLU A 88 -10.28 11.76 -42.92
C GLU A 88 -10.88 12.27 -41.61
N THR A 89 -12.14 11.93 -41.34
CA THR A 89 -12.85 12.36 -40.14
C THR A 89 -13.32 11.17 -39.32
N PHE A 90 -13.26 11.31 -37.99
CA PHE A 90 -13.60 10.27 -37.03
C PHE A 90 -14.33 10.86 -35.82
N ASP A 91 -15.28 10.11 -35.25
CA ASP A 91 -15.98 10.54 -34.03
C ASP A 91 -15.06 10.60 -32.81
N SER A 92 -14.01 9.78 -32.79
CA SER A 92 -13.12 9.59 -31.66
C SER A 92 -11.77 9.05 -32.10
N VAL A 93 -10.71 9.36 -31.35
CA VAL A 93 -9.34 9.02 -31.72
C VAL A 93 -8.60 8.33 -30.57
N ILE A 94 -7.90 7.24 -30.86
CA ILE A 94 -6.94 6.63 -29.95
C ILE A 94 -5.52 6.86 -30.49
N LEU A 95 -4.71 7.62 -29.75
CA LEU A 95 -3.32 7.91 -30.09
C LEU A 95 -2.39 6.85 -29.48
N GLY A 96 -2.04 5.85 -30.30
CA GLY A 96 -1.08 4.78 -29.99
C GLY A 96 0.38 5.12 -30.28
N VAL A 97 0.80 6.37 -30.04
CA VAL A 97 2.14 6.88 -30.38
C VAL A 97 2.89 7.33 -29.13
N HIS A 98 4.20 7.56 -29.23
CA HIS A 98 4.98 8.14 -28.12
C HIS A 98 4.36 9.47 -27.65
N ALA A 99 4.35 9.71 -26.35
CA ALA A 99 3.71 10.89 -25.74
C ALA A 99 4.13 12.25 -26.37
N PRO A 100 5.42 12.52 -26.67
CA PRO A 100 5.80 13.75 -27.38
C PRO A 100 5.26 13.82 -28.81
N ASN A 101 5.09 12.68 -29.47
CA ASN A 101 4.49 12.64 -30.81
C ASN A 101 2.99 12.90 -30.74
N ALA A 102 2.30 12.40 -29.71
CA ALA A 102 0.90 12.73 -29.48
C ALA A 102 0.70 14.25 -29.30
N LEU A 103 1.56 14.91 -28.51
CA LEU A 103 1.53 16.37 -28.36
C LEU A 103 1.79 17.10 -29.69
N LYS A 104 2.73 16.61 -30.51
CA LYS A 104 2.99 17.18 -31.85
C LYS A 104 1.78 17.04 -32.78
N LEU A 105 1.08 15.91 -32.73
CA LEU A 105 -0.12 15.67 -33.53
C LEU A 105 -1.27 16.61 -33.13
N LEU A 106 -1.44 16.86 -31.83
CA LEU A 106 -2.47 17.77 -31.30
C LEU A 106 -2.12 19.26 -31.51
N GLY A 107 -0.82 19.59 -31.58
CA GLY A 107 -0.37 20.95 -31.82
C GLY A 107 -0.91 21.95 -30.80
N ALA A 108 -1.47 23.06 -31.29
CA ALA A 108 -2.03 24.12 -30.46
C ALA A 108 -3.31 23.71 -29.71
N GLU A 109 -3.98 22.62 -30.12
CA GLU A 109 -5.16 22.10 -29.44
C GLU A 109 -4.83 21.18 -28.25
N ALA A 110 -3.55 20.97 -27.94
CA ALA A 110 -3.15 20.24 -26.75
C ALA A 110 -3.56 21.04 -25.50
N THR A 111 -4.38 20.43 -24.64
CA THR A 111 -4.84 21.07 -23.40
C THR A 111 -3.69 21.23 -22.40
N HIS A 112 -3.85 22.13 -21.43
CA HIS A 112 -2.86 22.31 -20.36
C HIS A 112 -2.57 21.00 -19.60
N GLN A 113 -3.58 20.17 -19.34
CA GLN A 113 -3.39 18.88 -18.67
C GLN A 113 -2.67 17.87 -19.57
N GLU A 114 -3.00 17.81 -20.85
CA GLU A 114 -2.30 16.94 -21.82
C GLU A 114 -0.82 17.33 -21.93
N LEU A 115 -0.51 18.63 -22.05
CA LEU A 115 0.87 19.13 -22.09
C LEU A 115 1.64 18.76 -20.83
N ARG A 116 1.04 18.93 -19.64
CA ARG A 116 1.66 18.60 -18.36
C ARG A 116 1.93 17.09 -18.22
N ILE A 117 0.93 16.25 -18.51
CA ILE A 117 1.00 14.81 -18.27
C ILE A 117 1.87 14.14 -19.34
N LEU A 118 1.61 14.39 -20.62
CA LEU A 118 2.35 13.76 -21.71
C LEU A 118 3.76 14.35 -21.84
N GLY A 119 3.94 15.64 -21.53
CA GLY A 119 5.24 16.32 -21.55
C GLY A 119 6.22 15.85 -20.47
N ALA A 120 5.72 15.20 -19.42
CA ALA A 120 6.56 14.57 -18.40
C ALA A 120 7.30 13.33 -18.93
N CYS A 121 6.83 12.73 -20.03
CA CYS A 121 7.42 11.53 -20.63
C CYS A 121 8.56 11.90 -21.58
N GLN A 122 9.79 11.72 -21.11
CA GLN A 122 11.01 11.99 -21.88
C GLN A 122 11.45 10.77 -22.70
N TYR A 123 12.08 11.04 -23.85
CA TYR A 123 12.56 10.02 -24.76
C TYR A 123 13.97 10.34 -25.22
N VAL A 124 14.73 9.30 -25.52
CA VAL A 124 16.09 9.43 -26.03
C VAL A 124 16.25 8.63 -27.31
N GLN A 125 16.87 9.22 -28.33
CA GLN A 125 17.15 8.52 -29.58
C GLN A 125 18.33 7.55 -29.43
N ARG A 126 18.23 6.44 -30.16
CA ARG A 126 19.19 5.36 -30.17
C ARG A 126 19.42 4.89 -31.59
N ASP A 127 20.69 4.81 -31.97
CA ASP A 127 21.09 4.16 -33.20
C ASP A 127 21.28 2.66 -32.91
N ILE A 128 20.67 1.83 -33.75
CA ILE A 128 20.71 0.38 -33.63
C ILE A 128 21.24 -0.20 -34.93
N TYR A 129 22.27 -1.04 -34.81
CA TYR A 129 22.91 -1.69 -35.93
C TYR A 129 22.78 -3.20 -35.78
N LEU A 130 22.22 -3.86 -36.77
CA LEU A 130 22.38 -5.30 -36.99
C LEU A 130 23.62 -5.50 -37.86
N HIS A 131 24.58 -6.27 -37.38
CA HIS A 131 25.86 -6.49 -38.04
C HIS A 131 26.47 -7.85 -37.67
N CYS A 132 27.65 -8.14 -38.21
CA CYS A 132 28.43 -9.34 -37.87
C CYS A 132 29.83 -9.03 -37.30
N ASP A 133 30.12 -7.76 -37.02
CA ASP A 133 31.37 -7.32 -36.38
C ASP A 133 31.60 -7.91 -34.98
N GLN A 134 32.57 -8.82 -34.88
CA GLN A 134 32.97 -9.44 -33.61
C GLN A 134 33.86 -8.54 -32.75
N ASN A 135 34.39 -7.45 -33.28
CA ASN A 135 35.20 -6.49 -32.50
C ASN A 135 34.35 -5.77 -31.44
N LEU A 136 33.02 -5.80 -31.61
CA LEU A 136 32.03 -5.30 -30.65
C LEU A 136 31.58 -6.38 -29.65
N MET A 137 32.35 -7.46 -29.50
CA MET A 137 32.15 -8.50 -28.49
C MET A 137 33.39 -8.60 -27.59
N PRO A 138 33.28 -9.23 -26.41
CA PRO A 138 34.46 -9.50 -25.58
C PRO A 138 35.52 -10.28 -26.38
N GLN A 139 36.78 -9.87 -26.25
CA GLN A 139 37.91 -10.50 -26.95
C GLN A 139 38.05 -11.99 -26.64
N ASN A 140 37.66 -12.41 -25.44
CA ASN A 140 37.56 -13.81 -25.08
C ASN A 140 36.16 -14.36 -25.43
N PRO A 141 36.04 -15.29 -26.40
CA PRO A 141 34.76 -15.91 -26.76
C PRO A 141 34.06 -16.62 -25.61
N SER A 142 34.79 -17.10 -24.60
CA SER A 142 34.20 -17.76 -23.43
C SER A 142 33.42 -16.77 -22.53
N ALA A 143 33.65 -15.47 -22.68
CA ALA A 143 32.95 -14.42 -21.94
C ALA A 143 31.69 -13.92 -22.67
N TRP A 144 31.40 -14.42 -23.87
CA TRP A 144 30.26 -13.99 -24.65
C TRP A 144 28.95 -14.33 -23.93
N SER A 145 28.16 -13.29 -23.71
CA SER A 145 26.85 -13.37 -23.08
C SER A 145 25.75 -13.00 -24.06
N ALA A 146 24.48 -13.21 -23.68
CA ALA A 146 23.34 -12.74 -24.47
C ALA A 146 23.40 -11.22 -24.70
N TRP A 147 23.87 -10.48 -23.69
CA TRP A 147 24.09 -9.04 -23.71
C TRP A 147 25.51 -8.73 -23.26
N ASN A 148 26.24 -7.92 -24.03
CA ASN A 148 27.65 -7.62 -23.77
C ASN A 148 27.81 -6.10 -23.70
N PHE A 149 28.07 -5.59 -22.49
CA PHE A 149 28.25 -4.17 -22.25
C PHE A 149 29.61 -3.72 -22.75
N LEU A 150 29.63 -2.71 -23.63
CA LEU A 150 30.85 -2.19 -24.25
C LEU A 150 31.38 -0.93 -23.55
N GLY A 151 30.55 -0.24 -22.77
CA GLY A 151 30.91 1.00 -22.10
C GLY A 151 29.91 2.12 -22.35
N THR A 152 30.33 3.34 -22.05
CA THR A 152 29.55 4.56 -22.24
C THR A 152 30.19 5.41 -23.33
N THR A 153 29.41 5.77 -24.35
CA THR A 153 29.80 6.70 -25.42
C THR A 153 29.17 8.07 -25.17
N SER A 154 29.56 9.07 -25.97
CA SER A 154 28.90 10.39 -25.96
C SER A 154 27.40 10.34 -26.27
N ARG A 155 26.91 9.23 -26.85
CA ARG A 155 25.48 9.02 -27.19
C ARG A 155 24.73 8.16 -26.15
N GLY A 156 25.39 7.80 -25.05
CA GLY A 156 24.87 6.91 -24.00
C GLY A 156 25.61 5.58 -23.93
N PHE A 157 25.08 4.61 -23.19
CA PHE A 157 25.71 3.29 -23.11
C PHE A 157 25.69 2.55 -24.45
N SER A 158 26.70 1.71 -24.65
CA SER A 158 26.85 0.82 -25.79
C SER A 158 26.80 -0.63 -25.34
N VAL A 159 26.05 -1.44 -26.07
CA VAL A 159 25.81 -2.84 -25.71
C VAL A 159 25.45 -3.66 -26.94
N THR A 160 25.99 -4.86 -26.99
CA THR A 160 25.84 -5.78 -28.11
C THR A 160 25.04 -7.02 -27.69
N TYR A 161 23.96 -7.26 -28.41
CA TYR A 161 23.07 -8.39 -28.26
C TYR A 161 23.52 -9.51 -29.19
N TRP A 162 23.78 -10.69 -28.64
CA TRP A 162 24.12 -11.87 -29.43
C TRP A 162 22.86 -12.60 -29.86
N LEU A 163 22.38 -12.30 -31.08
CA LEU A 163 21.10 -12.83 -31.56
C LEU A 163 21.11 -14.34 -31.73
N ASN A 164 22.23 -14.96 -32.12
CA ASN A 164 22.26 -16.42 -32.27
C ASN A 164 21.91 -17.11 -30.95
N GLN A 165 22.38 -16.58 -29.83
CA GLN A 165 22.10 -17.13 -28.51
C GLN A 165 20.69 -16.79 -28.02
N ILE A 166 20.27 -15.53 -28.13
CA ILE A 166 18.94 -15.06 -27.68
C ILE A 166 17.84 -15.73 -28.49
N GLN A 167 18.02 -15.80 -29.80
CA GLN A 167 17.00 -16.27 -30.73
C GLN A 167 17.19 -17.73 -31.13
N LYS A 168 18.29 -18.41 -30.75
CA LYS A 168 18.62 -19.78 -31.18
C LYS A 168 18.70 -19.90 -32.70
N ILE A 169 19.47 -19.00 -33.32
CA ILE A 169 19.73 -19.01 -34.76
C ILE A 169 20.84 -20.02 -35.04
N GLY A 170 20.57 -21.03 -35.86
CA GLY A 170 21.53 -22.06 -36.27
C GLY A 170 22.50 -21.56 -37.35
N SER A 171 23.33 -20.56 -37.00
CA SER A 171 24.35 -20.00 -37.89
C SER A 171 25.70 -19.99 -37.19
N VAL A 172 26.75 -20.36 -37.93
CA VAL A 172 28.15 -20.26 -37.49
C VAL A 172 28.58 -18.79 -37.41
N ARG A 173 28.10 -17.95 -38.34
CA ARG A 173 28.34 -16.51 -38.32
C ARG A 173 27.52 -15.85 -37.20
N PRO A 174 28.11 -14.99 -36.37
CA PRO A 174 27.37 -14.27 -35.34
C PRO A 174 26.55 -13.13 -35.94
N PHE A 175 25.28 -13.08 -35.58
CA PHE A 175 24.38 -11.95 -35.80
C PHE A 175 24.30 -11.16 -34.51
N LEU A 176 24.69 -9.89 -34.60
CA LEU A 176 24.88 -9.01 -33.46
C LEU A 176 24.03 -7.76 -33.66
N VAL A 177 23.39 -7.32 -32.59
CA VAL A 177 22.68 -6.03 -32.56
C VAL A 177 23.35 -5.13 -31.55
N THR A 178 24.00 -4.07 -32.01
CA THR A 178 24.63 -3.09 -31.13
C THR A 178 23.84 -1.80 -31.06
N LEU A 179 23.55 -1.37 -29.84
CA LEU A 179 22.95 -0.07 -29.54
C LEU A 179 24.09 0.93 -29.33
N ASN A 180 24.00 2.09 -29.99
CA ASN A 180 24.98 3.19 -29.90
C ASN A 180 26.44 2.69 -29.96
N PRO A 181 26.86 2.01 -31.03
CA PRO A 181 28.25 1.55 -31.13
C PRO A 181 29.21 2.77 -31.12
N PRO A 182 30.44 2.62 -30.60
CA PRO A 182 31.42 3.71 -30.53
C PRO A 182 31.83 4.22 -31.92
N GLY A 183 31.73 3.37 -32.94
CA GLY A 183 31.87 3.68 -34.36
C GLY A 183 30.86 2.90 -35.19
N VAL A 184 30.85 3.09 -36.51
CA VAL A 184 30.02 2.25 -37.39
C VAL A 184 30.60 0.82 -37.38
N PRO A 185 29.80 -0.22 -37.05
CA PRO A 185 30.30 -1.60 -37.02
C PRO A 185 30.71 -2.10 -38.40
N ASP A 186 31.62 -3.06 -38.46
CA ASP A 186 31.91 -3.78 -39.70
C ASP A 186 30.76 -4.71 -40.12
N HIS A 187 30.59 -4.91 -41.43
CA HIS A 187 29.57 -5.79 -42.00
C HIS A 187 28.14 -5.51 -41.48
N VAL A 188 27.69 -4.25 -41.56
CA VAL A 188 26.32 -3.84 -41.23
C VAL A 188 25.32 -4.48 -42.21
N LEU A 189 24.30 -5.12 -41.66
CA LEU A 189 23.16 -5.68 -42.40
C LEU A 189 21.96 -4.73 -42.39
N LEU A 190 21.73 -4.05 -41.26
CA LEU A 190 20.63 -3.09 -41.12
C LEU A 190 21.00 -2.02 -40.10
N LYS A 191 20.68 -0.76 -40.40
CA LYS A 191 20.73 0.35 -39.45
C LYS A 191 19.32 0.92 -39.30
N TRP A 192 18.90 1.17 -38.07
CA TRP A 192 17.71 1.96 -37.80
C TRP A 192 17.88 2.83 -36.56
N ASN A 193 17.03 3.84 -36.43
CA ASN A 193 16.96 4.69 -35.25
C ASN A 193 15.61 4.48 -34.57
N THR A 194 15.60 4.48 -33.23
CA THR A 194 14.38 4.46 -32.45
C THR A 194 14.51 5.31 -31.21
N SER A 195 13.39 5.74 -30.65
CA SER A 195 13.34 6.47 -29.40
C SER A 195 12.93 5.54 -28.27
N LEU A 196 13.71 5.49 -27.19
CA LEU A 196 13.36 4.76 -25.98
C LEU A 196 12.86 5.73 -24.89
N PRO A 197 11.81 5.36 -24.13
CA PRO A 197 11.35 6.18 -23.02
C PRO A 197 12.43 6.23 -21.92
N VAL A 198 12.65 7.41 -21.35
CA VAL A 198 13.54 7.64 -20.22
C VAL A 198 12.72 7.64 -18.93
N PRO A 199 12.91 6.64 -18.05
CA PRO A 199 12.29 6.61 -16.74
C PRO A 199 12.60 7.84 -15.92
N SER A 200 11.57 8.43 -15.30
CA SER A 200 11.72 9.56 -14.39
C SER A 200 10.60 9.57 -13.34
N VAL A 201 10.85 10.22 -12.20
CA VAL A 201 9.83 10.42 -11.16
C VAL A 201 8.66 11.25 -11.72
N ALA A 202 8.94 12.21 -12.60
CA ALA A 202 7.92 13.02 -13.26
C ALA A 202 7.00 12.17 -14.14
N ALA A 203 7.55 11.28 -14.97
CA ALA A 203 6.78 10.36 -15.81
C ALA A 203 5.94 9.39 -14.97
N ALA A 204 6.50 8.85 -13.88
CA ALA A 204 5.77 7.96 -12.98
C ALA A 204 4.60 8.67 -12.26
N LYS A 205 4.76 9.94 -11.86
CA LYS A 205 3.68 10.75 -11.28
C LYS A 205 2.62 11.12 -12.31
N ALA A 206 3.03 11.48 -13.53
CA ALA A 206 2.13 11.80 -14.62
C ALA A 206 1.24 10.60 -14.99
N TYR A 207 1.79 9.37 -14.91
CA TYR A 207 1.03 8.15 -15.12
C TYR A 207 -0.17 8.02 -14.15
N LEU A 208 0.02 8.35 -12.87
CA LEU A 208 -1.06 8.32 -11.87
C LEU A 208 -2.17 9.34 -12.11
N GLN A 209 -1.99 10.26 -13.08
CA GLN A 209 -2.92 11.33 -13.43
C GLN A 209 -3.51 11.16 -14.83
N LEU A 210 -3.26 10.03 -15.52
CA LEU A 210 -3.76 9.78 -16.87
C LEU A 210 -5.29 9.81 -16.98
N ASP A 211 -5.99 9.46 -15.91
CA ASP A 211 -7.45 9.53 -15.80
C ASP A 211 -8.00 10.96 -16.02
N GLN A 212 -7.17 11.98 -15.80
CA GLN A 212 -7.52 13.37 -16.02
C GLN A 212 -7.61 13.74 -17.50
N ILE A 213 -7.00 12.96 -18.40
CA ILE A 213 -7.02 13.23 -19.86
C ILE A 213 -7.68 12.13 -20.69
N GLN A 214 -7.73 10.89 -20.18
CA GLN A 214 -8.31 9.77 -20.93
C GLN A 214 -9.80 9.96 -21.25
N GLY A 215 -10.12 10.07 -22.54
CA GLY A 215 -11.50 10.10 -23.05
C GLY A 215 -12.29 11.38 -22.75
N LYS A 216 -11.70 12.38 -22.07
CA LYS A 216 -12.42 13.59 -21.62
C LYS A 216 -13.04 14.40 -22.74
N ARG A 217 -12.39 14.40 -23.90
CA ARG A 217 -12.86 15.06 -25.12
C ARG A 217 -13.05 14.11 -26.31
N GLY A 218 -13.10 12.79 -26.08
CA GLY A 218 -13.15 11.82 -27.18
C GLY A 218 -11.76 11.48 -27.78
N ILE A 219 -10.68 11.76 -27.03
CA ILE A 219 -9.33 11.29 -27.34
C ILE A 219 -8.84 10.39 -26.22
N TRP A 220 -8.24 9.26 -26.57
CA TRP A 220 -7.53 8.38 -25.66
C TRP A 220 -6.08 8.27 -26.08
N PHE A 221 -5.20 8.10 -25.11
CA PHE A 221 -3.77 7.95 -25.28
C PHE A 221 -3.37 6.55 -24.82
N CYS A 222 -2.53 5.88 -25.59
CA CYS A 222 -1.97 4.59 -25.20
C CYS A 222 -0.54 4.41 -25.71
N GLY A 223 0.29 3.73 -24.92
CA GLY A 223 1.66 3.41 -25.30
C GLY A 223 2.46 2.89 -24.13
N ALA A 224 3.64 2.32 -24.44
CA ALA A 224 4.50 1.67 -23.46
C ALA A 224 5.01 2.62 -22.35
N TYR A 225 4.91 3.95 -22.55
CA TYR A 225 5.23 4.96 -21.54
C TYR A 225 4.24 4.98 -20.36
N GLN A 226 3.12 4.27 -20.46
CA GLN A 226 2.15 4.06 -19.38
C GLN A 226 2.56 2.91 -18.44
N GLY A 227 3.81 2.47 -18.48
CA GLY A 227 4.35 1.40 -17.63
C GLY A 227 5.87 1.52 -17.52
N HIS A 228 6.59 0.43 -17.74
CA HIS A 228 8.05 0.42 -17.70
C HIS A 228 8.71 0.45 -19.09
N GLY A 229 7.94 0.71 -20.14
CA GLY A 229 8.44 0.83 -21.52
C GLY A 229 8.51 -0.49 -22.28
N PHE A 230 7.83 -1.55 -21.83
CA PHE A 230 7.83 -2.87 -22.47
C PHE A 230 6.60 -3.11 -23.35
N HIS A 231 6.62 -4.21 -24.11
CA HIS A 231 5.57 -4.55 -25.06
C HIS A 231 4.22 -4.81 -24.38
N GLU A 232 4.23 -5.45 -23.21
CA GLU A 232 3.06 -5.72 -22.39
C GLU A 232 2.40 -4.43 -21.91
N ASP A 233 3.20 -3.43 -21.52
CA ASP A 233 2.69 -2.12 -21.10
C ASP A 233 1.93 -1.44 -22.24
N GLY A 234 2.46 -1.52 -23.47
CA GLY A 234 1.81 -0.99 -24.66
C GLY A 234 0.49 -1.68 -24.98
N LEU A 235 0.45 -3.02 -24.91
CA LEU A 235 -0.77 -3.81 -25.14
C LEU A 235 -1.85 -3.49 -24.09
N MET A 236 -1.45 -3.41 -22.82
CA MET A 236 -2.36 -3.11 -21.72
C MET A 236 -2.94 -1.69 -21.82
N ALA A 237 -2.09 -0.70 -22.14
CA ALA A 237 -2.52 0.66 -22.38
C ALA A 237 -3.51 0.75 -23.56
N GLY A 238 -3.23 0.03 -24.66
CA GLY A 238 -4.12 -0.04 -25.83
C GLY A 238 -5.48 -0.63 -25.49
N LYS A 239 -5.49 -1.75 -24.74
CA LYS A 239 -6.72 -2.38 -24.24
C LYS A 239 -7.51 -1.44 -23.34
N ALA A 240 -6.85 -0.73 -22.43
CA ALA A 240 -7.50 0.22 -21.53
C ALA A 240 -8.14 1.40 -22.30
N ALA A 241 -7.44 1.96 -23.28
CA ALA A 241 -7.98 2.99 -24.16
C ALA A 241 -9.21 2.51 -24.94
N ALA A 242 -9.14 1.32 -25.54
CA ALA A 242 -10.27 0.73 -26.27
C ALA A 242 -11.48 0.46 -25.37
N GLN A 243 -11.27 -0.03 -24.13
CA GLN A 243 -12.35 -0.21 -23.16
C GLN A 243 -12.97 1.12 -22.72
N GLY A 244 -12.14 2.15 -22.53
CA GLY A 244 -12.60 3.50 -22.22
C GLY A 244 -13.47 4.08 -23.33
N LEU A 245 -13.08 3.91 -24.59
CA LEU A 245 -13.88 4.30 -25.76
C LEU A 245 -15.25 3.60 -25.77
N LEU A 246 -15.31 2.32 -25.38
CA LEU A 246 -16.55 1.55 -25.30
C LEU A 246 -17.40 1.85 -24.05
N GLY A 247 -17.07 2.87 -23.26
CA GLY A 247 -17.81 3.25 -22.04
C GLY A 247 -17.70 2.23 -20.89
N LYS A 248 -16.78 1.26 -20.99
CA LYS A 248 -16.56 0.26 -19.93
C LYS A 248 -15.57 0.85 -18.92
N LYS A 249 -15.92 0.84 -17.62
CA LYS A 249 -14.96 1.19 -16.55
C LYS A 249 -13.76 0.25 -16.62
N CYS A 250 -12.61 0.78 -16.97
CA CYS A 250 -11.34 0.07 -16.84
C CYS A 250 -10.82 0.31 -15.42
N GLU A 251 -10.75 -0.73 -14.60
CA GLU A 251 -9.80 -0.74 -13.49
C GLU A 251 -8.42 -0.72 -14.16
N LEU A 252 -7.62 0.32 -13.92
CA LEU A 252 -6.19 0.32 -14.20
C LEU A 252 -5.60 -0.85 -13.39
N LEU A 253 -5.58 -2.03 -14.03
CA LEU A 253 -5.00 -3.23 -13.47
C LEU A 253 -3.49 -3.00 -13.47
N LEU A 254 -3.01 -2.42 -12.37
CA LEU A 254 -1.69 -2.72 -11.85
C LEU A 254 -1.68 -4.25 -11.67
N TYR A 255 -1.30 -4.98 -12.71
CA TYR A 255 -0.89 -6.37 -12.58
C TYR A 255 0.54 -6.31 -12.02
N PRO A 256 0.79 -6.47 -10.70
CA PRO A 256 2.06 -7.05 -10.32
C PRO A 256 2.11 -8.40 -11.05
N LYS A 257 3.17 -8.62 -11.84
CA LYS A 257 3.41 -9.90 -12.52
C LYS A 257 2.98 -11.04 -11.61
N GLN A 258 2.11 -11.93 -12.10
CA GLN A 258 1.75 -13.15 -11.41
C GLN A 258 3.05 -13.89 -11.04
N ILE A 259 3.35 -13.92 -9.76
CA ILE A 259 4.48 -14.67 -9.22
C ILE A 259 4.12 -16.13 -9.42
N ILE A 260 4.83 -16.82 -10.33
CA ILE A 260 4.94 -18.28 -10.24
C ILE A 260 5.49 -18.51 -8.83
N PRO A 261 4.73 -19.15 -7.92
CA PRO A 261 5.17 -19.29 -6.55
C PRO A 261 6.54 -19.95 -6.58
N SER A 262 7.55 -19.29 -6.03
CA SER A 262 8.79 -19.98 -5.69
C SER A 262 8.41 -21.22 -4.85
N TRP A 263 9.22 -22.28 -4.88
CA TRP A 263 8.96 -23.48 -4.07
C TRP A 263 8.65 -23.14 -2.60
N THR A 264 9.22 -22.04 -2.10
CA THR A 264 8.91 -21.47 -0.78
C THR A 264 7.47 -20.95 -0.63
N VAL A 265 6.93 -20.22 -1.61
CA VAL A 265 5.55 -19.73 -1.59
C VAL A 265 4.56 -20.88 -1.83
N ALA A 266 4.87 -21.82 -2.72
CA ALA A 266 4.06 -23.02 -2.90
C ALA A 266 3.99 -23.86 -1.61
N GLY A 267 5.13 -24.05 -0.94
CA GLY A 267 5.21 -24.71 0.36
C GLY A 267 4.47 -23.96 1.47
N ALA A 268 4.59 -22.63 1.52
CA ALA A 268 3.86 -21.80 2.47
C ALA A 268 2.35 -21.84 2.24
N ARG A 269 1.89 -21.80 0.99
CA ARG A 269 0.47 -21.97 0.62
C ARG A 269 -0.07 -23.34 1.07
N LEU A 270 0.69 -24.41 0.89
CA LEU A 270 0.30 -25.75 1.36
C LEU A 270 0.24 -25.82 2.90
N ALA A 271 1.22 -25.23 3.58
CA ALA A 271 1.25 -25.18 5.04
C ALA A 271 0.09 -24.34 5.60
N PHE A 272 -0.16 -23.18 5.01
CA PHE A 272 -1.26 -22.27 5.34
C PHE A 272 -2.62 -22.98 5.21
N THR A 273 -2.90 -23.55 4.04
CA THR A 273 -4.18 -24.24 3.78
C THR A 273 -4.40 -25.41 4.73
N ARG A 274 -3.38 -26.24 4.98
CA ARG A 274 -3.45 -27.33 5.98
C ARG A 274 -3.68 -26.82 7.40
N PHE A 275 -3.04 -25.73 7.79
CA PHE A 275 -3.27 -25.11 9.10
C PHE A 275 -4.71 -24.61 9.22
N PHE A 276 -5.20 -23.84 8.23
CA PHE A 276 -6.56 -23.30 8.26
C PHE A 276 -7.65 -24.38 8.20
N MET A 277 -7.43 -25.49 7.46
CA MET A 277 -8.32 -26.66 7.51
C MET A 277 -8.46 -27.26 8.91
N GLN A 278 -7.40 -27.23 9.71
CA GLN A 278 -7.41 -27.77 11.07
C GLN A 278 -7.82 -26.72 12.12
N TYR A 279 -7.61 -25.44 11.82
CA TYR A 279 -7.82 -24.34 12.74
C TYR A 279 -9.26 -23.82 12.70
N VAL A 280 -9.80 -23.57 11.50
CA VAL A 280 -11.13 -22.98 11.30
C VAL A 280 -12.18 -24.09 11.21
N SER A 281 -12.82 -24.35 12.34
CA SER A 281 -13.89 -25.34 12.52
C SER A 281 -15.29 -24.73 12.61
N ILE A 282 -15.40 -23.49 13.10
CA ILE A 282 -16.64 -22.72 13.21
C ILE A 282 -16.53 -21.39 12.48
N GLY A 283 -17.63 -20.90 11.90
CA GLY A 283 -17.61 -19.76 10.98
C GLY A 283 -17.24 -20.18 9.55
N ASN A 284 -17.53 -19.35 8.55
CA ASN A 284 -17.25 -19.65 7.15
C ASN A 284 -16.20 -18.68 6.58
N LEU A 285 -15.00 -19.19 6.30
CA LEU A 285 -13.91 -18.42 5.73
C LEU A 285 -13.54 -18.95 4.35
N ILE A 286 -13.70 -18.11 3.33
CA ILE A 286 -13.41 -18.45 1.94
C ILE A 286 -12.24 -17.62 1.44
N PHE A 287 -11.23 -18.27 0.85
CA PHE A 287 -10.15 -17.60 0.13
C PHE A 287 -10.33 -17.82 -1.38
N VAL A 288 -10.29 -16.73 -2.14
CA VAL A 288 -10.39 -16.72 -3.60
C VAL A 288 -9.07 -16.19 -4.15
N GLU A 289 -8.40 -17.01 -4.95
CA GLU A 289 -7.15 -16.63 -5.62
C GLU A 289 -7.39 -16.12 -7.03
N ALA A 290 -6.48 -15.28 -7.55
CA ALA A 290 -6.55 -14.74 -8.91
C ALA A 290 -6.57 -15.82 -10.02
N GLY A 291 -6.12 -17.05 -9.73
CA GLY A 291 -6.20 -18.20 -10.65
C GLY A 291 -7.52 -18.98 -10.61
N GLY A 292 -8.54 -18.47 -9.92
CA GLY A 292 -9.86 -19.12 -9.79
C GLY A 292 -9.90 -20.24 -8.74
N SER A 293 -8.77 -20.54 -8.10
CA SER A 293 -8.73 -21.48 -6.97
C SER A 293 -9.48 -20.91 -5.76
N VAL A 294 -10.34 -21.73 -5.17
CA VAL A 294 -11.15 -21.36 -4.00
C VAL A 294 -10.87 -22.35 -2.87
N PHE A 295 -10.51 -21.81 -1.70
CA PHE A 295 -10.44 -22.58 -0.47
C PHE A 295 -11.59 -22.17 0.44
N SER A 296 -12.25 -23.15 1.05
CA SER A 296 -13.31 -22.90 2.02
C SER A 296 -12.95 -23.63 3.32
N PHE A 297 -13.05 -22.92 4.43
CA PHE A 297 -12.72 -23.41 5.76
C PHE A 297 -13.87 -23.16 6.73
N GLY A 298 -14.15 -24.17 7.57
CA GLY A 298 -15.25 -24.13 8.53
C GLY A 298 -16.65 -24.10 7.89
N LYS A 299 -17.67 -23.99 8.73
CA LYS A 299 -19.06 -23.73 8.35
C LYS A 299 -19.68 -22.73 9.34
N ALA A 300 -20.49 -21.81 8.84
CA ALA A 300 -21.28 -20.93 9.68
C ALA A 300 -22.22 -21.77 10.57
N CYS A 301 -22.28 -21.44 11.85
CA CYS A 301 -23.10 -22.16 12.84
C CYS A 301 -23.59 -21.18 13.91
N ASN A 302 -24.47 -21.63 14.82
CA ASN A 302 -25.01 -20.79 15.88
C ASN A 302 -23.92 -20.14 16.77
N LYS A 303 -22.76 -20.80 16.93
CA LYS A 303 -21.62 -20.24 17.69
C LYS A 303 -20.86 -19.14 16.95
N CYS A 304 -20.91 -19.12 15.62
CA CYS A 304 -20.22 -18.16 14.77
C CYS A 304 -20.96 -18.08 13.42
N PRO A 305 -21.98 -17.21 13.31
CA PRO A 305 -22.83 -17.12 12.11
C PRO A 305 -22.16 -16.34 10.97
N VAL A 306 -21.04 -15.68 11.25
CA VAL A 306 -20.37 -14.79 10.31
C VAL A 306 -19.64 -15.54 9.19
N LYS A 307 -19.60 -14.89 8.02
CA LYS A 307 -18.88 -15.33 6.83
C LYS A 307 -17.92 -14.24 6.39
N SER A 308 -16.71 -14.63 5.98
CA SER A 308 -15.76 -13.74 5.33
C SER A 308 -15.22 -14.35 4.05
N VAL A 309 -15.14 -13.54 3.01
CA VAL A 309 -14.56 -13.91 1.71
C VAL A 309 -13.33 -13.04 1.48
N VAL A 310 -12.16 -13.66 1.54
CA VAL A 310 -10.86 -13.05 1.32
C VAL A 310 -10.43 -13.26 -0.12
N ARG A 311 -10.09 -12.20 -0.83
CA ARG A 311 -9.48 -12.25 -2.16
C ARG A 311 -7.97 -12.07 -2.02
N VAL A 312 -7.21 -13.08 -2.43
CA VAL A 312 -5.75 -13.05 -2.42
C VAL A 312 -5.27 -12.48 -3.75
N HIS A 313 -4.61 -11.32 -3.69
CA HIS A 313 -4.07 -10.61 -4.85
C HIS A 313 -2.60 -10.98 -5.11
N ASP A 314 -1.83 -11.21 -4.03
CA ASP A 314 -0.41 -11.54 -4.09
C ASP A 314 -0.11 -12.83 -3.29
N PRO A 315 0.49 -13.87 -3.90
CA PRO A 315 0.90 -15.11 -3.21
C PRO A 315 1.85 -14.91 -2.02
N LEU A 316 2.57 -13.79 -1.92
CA LEU A 316 3.38 -13.44 -0.74
C LEU A 316 2.55 -13.36 0.55
N PHE A 317 1.24 -13.16 0.45
CA PHE A 317 0.28 -13.35 1.53
C PHE A 317 0.55 -14.65 2.32
N TYR A 318 0.69 -15.79 1.61
CA TYR A 318 0.86 -17.09 2.26
C TYR A 318 2.18 -17.21 3.01
N TRP A 319 3.24 -16.64 2.44
CA TRP A 319 4.54 -16.60 3.08
C TRP A 319 4.45 -15.80 4.38
N LYS A 320 4.03 -14.53 4.31
CA LYS A 320 3.90 -13.65 5.48
C LYS A 320 3.00 -14.25 6.56
N ALA A 321 1.80 -14.69 6.21
CA ALA A 321 0.88 -15.28 7.17
C ALA A 321 1.45 -16.54 7.85
N THR A 322 2.25 -17.33 7.14
CA THR A 322 2.85 -18.56 7.70
C THR A 322 4.10 -18.29 8.53
N THR A 323 4.97 -17.36 8.11
CA THR A 323 6.28 -17.10 8.76
C THR A 323 6.25 -15.99 9.79
N GLU A 324 5.26 -15.11 9.76
CA GLU A 324 5.16 -13.95 10.66
C GLU A 324 3.82 -13.94 11.43
N GLY A 325 2.95 -14.92 11.21
CA GLY A 325 1.72 -15.12 11.97
C GLY A 325 0.74 -13.95 11.83
N GLU A 326 0.20 -13.51 12.97
CA GLU A 326 -0.79 -12.41 13.06
C GLU A 326 -0.25 -11.05 12.57
N ILE A 327 1.04 -10.78 12.78
CA ILE A 327 1.70 -9.57 12.28
C ILE A 327 1.83 -9.65 10.76
N GLY A 328 2.28 -10.80 10.24
CA GLY A 328 2.36 -11.03 8.80
C GLY A 328 1.01 -10.91 8.11
N LEU A 329 -0.07 -11.35 8.77
CA LEU A 329 -1.44 -11.18 8.29
C LEU A 329 -1.83 -9.69 8.24
N GLY A 330 -1.53 -8.91 9.29
CA GLY A 330 -1.79 -7.46 9.31
C GLY A 330 -1.00 -6.71 8.24
N GLU A 331 0.30 -6.99 8.12
CA GLU A 331 1.15 -6.40 7.08
C GLU A 331 0.70 -6.78 5.68
N ALA A 332 0.26 -8.03 5.45
CA ALA A 332 -0.25 -8.46 4.16
C ALA A 332 -1.52 -7.69 3.77
N TYR A 333 -2.39 -7.36 4.73
CA TYR A 333 -3.57 -6.52 4.48
C TYR A 333 -3.17 -5.08 4.13
N ILE A 334 -2.29 -4.46 4.94
CA ILE A 334 -1.82 -3.08 4.74
C ILE A 334 -1.10 -2.92 3.40
N ASN A 335 -0.32 -3.92 2.99
CA ASN A 335 0.41 -3.93 1.71
C ASN A 335 -0.47 -4.35 0.52
N GLY A 336 -1.76 -4.62 0.72
CA GLY A 336 -2.69 -4.97 -0.36
C GLY A 336 -2.51 -6.37 -0.94
N TYR A 337 -1.83 -7.30 -0.24
CA TYR A 337 -1.64 -8.67 -0.71
C TYR A 337 -2.94 -9.47 -0.70
N PHE A 338 -3.88 -9.08 0.14
CA PHE A 338 -5.25 -9.56 0.10
C PHE A 338 -6.23 -8.45 0.49
N SER A 339 -7.48 -8.61 0.09
CA SER A 339 -8.60 -7.78 0.56
C SER A 339 -9.79 -8.65 0.94
N CYS A 340 -10.76 -8.08 1.62
CA CYS A 340 -12.05 -8.73 1.82
C CYS A 340 -13.02 -8.30 0.72
N LEU A 341 -13.88 -9.22 0.27
CA LEU A 341 -14.91 -8.93 -0.73
C LEU A 341 -15.95 -7.95 -0.17
N ASP A 342 -16.38 -8.20 1.06
CA ASP A 342 -17.17 -7.24 1.83
C ASP A 342 -16.23 -6.18 2.41
N LYS A 343 -16.39 -4.94 1.93
CA LYS A 343 -15.56 -3.80 2.34
C LYS A 343 -15.96 -3.22 3.69
N ARG A 344 -17.16 -3.51 4.21
CA ARG A 344 -17.65 -2.99 5.48
C ARG A 344 -17.31 -3.95 6.61
N GLU A 345 -17.72 -5.20 6.47
CA GLU A 345 -17.62 -6.18 7.56
C GLU A 345 -16.62 -7.29 7.29
N GLY A 346 -16.11 -7.42 6.07
CA GLY A 346 -15.32 -8.60 5.69
C GLY A 346 -14.07 -8.81 6.54
N LEU A 347 -13.34 -7.73 6.85
CA LEU A 347 -12.16 -7.80 7.72
C LEU A 347 -12.55 -8.09 9.18
N LEU A 348 -13.61 -7.45 9.67
CA LEU A 348 -14.15 -7.71 11.01
C LEU A 348 -14.56 -9.18 11.15
N ASN A 349 -15.32 -9.70 10.18
CA ASN A 349 -15.76 -11.10 10.14
C ASN A 349 -14.58 -12.06 10.06
N LEU A 350 -13.52 -11.73 9.31
CA LEU A 350 -12.28 -12.52 9.31
C LEU A 350 -11.68 -12.61 10.71
N ILE A 351 -11.54 -11.47 11.41
CA ILE A 351 -10.98 -11.42 12.77
C ILE A 351 -11.88 -12.16 13.77
N LEU A 352 -13.19 -11.97 13.71
CA LEU A 352 -14.17 -12.65 14.56
C LEU A 352 -14.11 -14.18 14.39
N ILE A 353 -14.01 -14.68 13.15
CA ILE A 353 -13.85 -16.11 12.88
C ILE A 353 -12.55 -16.64 13.52
N LEU A 354 -11.44 -15.92 13.39
CA LEU A 354 -10.16 -16.31 13.96
C LEU A 354 -10.19 -16.35 15.50
N ILE A 355 -10.84 -15.37 16.13
CA ILE A 355 -11.02 -15.29 17.59
C ILE A 355 -11.94 -16.42 18.08
N ALA A 356 -13.09 -16.64 17.44
CA ALA A 356 -14.03 -17.68 17.83
C ALA A 356 -13.38 -19.08 17.82
N ASN A 357 -12.57 -19.37 16.79
CA ASN A 357 -11.83 -20.64 16.72
C ASN A 357 -10.70 -20.74 17.75
N ARG A 358 -10.04 -19.63 18.11
CA ARG A 358 -9.05 -19.62 19.20
C ARG A 358 -9.70 -20.02 20.51
N ASP A 359 -10.85 -19.42 20.81
CA ASP A 359 -11.53 -19.58 22.09
C ASP A 359 -12.18 -20.98 22.19
N GLU A 360 -12.79 -21.49 21.12
CA GLU A 360 -13.34 -22.87 21.07
C GLU A 360 -12.24 -23.92 21.30
N ARG A 361 -11.04 -23.74 20.72
CA ARG A 361 -9.91 -24.66 20.92
C ARG A 361 -9.36 -24.61 22.35
N LYS A 362 -9.33 -23.43 22.97
CA LYS A 362 -8.95 -23.25 24.37
C LYS A 362 -9.93 -23.98 25.29
N SER A 363 -11.23 -23.84 25.05
CA SER A 363 -12.30 -24.50 25.82
C SER A 363 -12.28 -26.02 25.70
N ARG A 364 -11.88 -26.57 24.54
CA ARG A 364 -11.78 -28.02 24.32
C ARG A 364 -10.51 -28.66 24.91
N GLY A 365 -9.66 -27.91 25.61
CA GLY A 365 -8.43 -28.44 26.19
C GLY A 365 -7.48 -29.05 25.15
N ILE A 366 -7.56 -28.62 23.88
CA ILE A 366 -6.70 -29.15 22.82
C ILE A 366 -5.30 -28.63 23.08
N ALA A 367 -4.53 -29.42 23.83
CA ALA A 367 -3.13 -29.15 24.10
C ALA A 367 -2.38 -28.99 22.77
N ARG A 368 -1.53 -27.97 22.71
CA ARG A 368 -0.69 -27.65 21.56
C ARG A 368 0.28 -28.83 21.36
N LYS A 369 -0.11 -29.88 20.64
CA LYS A 369 0.84 -30.92 20.19
C LYS A 369 1.89 -30.21 19.33
N ARG A 370 3.02 -29.89 19.96
CA ARG A 370 4.20 -29.28 19.32
C ARG A 370 4.71 -30.29 18.30
N ARG A 371 4.32 -30.15 17.03
CA ARG A 371 5.01 -30.84 15.93
C ARG A 371 6.36 -30.17 15.73
N TRP A 372 7.38 -30.64 16.45
CA TRP A 372 8.77 -30.39 16.07
C TRP A 372 9.02 -31.06 14.71
N GLY A 373 9.52 -30.30 13.73
CA GLY A 373 10.00 -30.88 12.47
C GLY A 373 9.70 -30.11 11.17
N SER A 374 8.85 -29.09 11.17
CA SER A 374 8.62 -28.28 9.95
C SER A 374 9.65 -27.13 9.84
N PRO A 375 10.36 -26.96 8.71
CA PRO A 375 11.27 -25.83 8.47
C PRO A 375 10.61 -24.46 8.68
N LEU A 376 9.31 -24.34 8.37
CA LEU A 376 8.53 -23.11 8.55
C LEU A 376 8.36 -22.73 10.03
N HIS A 377 8.38 -23.69 10.95
CA HIS A 377 8.36 -23.40 12.40
C HIS A 377 9.66 -22.79 12.90
N VAL A 378 10.80 -23.12 12.28
CA VAL A 378 12.10 -22.49 12.60
C VAL A 378 12.11 -21.04 12.13
N ILE A 379 11.64 -20.80 10.89
CA ILE A 379 11.52 -19.45 10.34
C ILE A 379 10.55 -18.60 11.17
N ALA A 380 9.38 -19.14 11.54
CA ALA A 380 8.43 -18.43 12.39
C ALA A 380 8.97 -18.10 13.79
N ARG A 381 9.83 -18.96 14.35
CA ARG A 381 10.53 -18.69 15.61
C ARG A 381 11.57 -17.57 15.47
N LEU A 382 12.30 -17.53 14.37
CA LEU A 382 13.27 -16.46 14.09
C LEU A 382 12.57 -15.12 13.86
N SER A 383 11.46 -15.10 13.11
CA SER A 383 10.64 -13.89 12.92
C SER A 383 10.07 -13.39 14.26
N TYR A 384 9.53 -14.30 15.08
CA TYR A 384 9.05 -13.98 16.42
C TYR A 384 10.17 -13.49 17.35
N ALA A 385 11.34 -14.12 17.32
CA ALA A 385 12.50 -13.68 18.10
C ALA A 385 13.00 -12.28 17.70
N LYS A 386 13.05 -11.99 16.39
CA LYS A 386 13.37 -10.65 15.87
C LYS A 386 12.37 -9.59 16.35
N TYR A 387 11.08 -9.95 16.42
CA TYR A 387 10.04 -9.09 16.95
C TYR A 387 10.20 -8.86 18.46
N VAL A 388 10.40 -9.92 19.25
CA VAL A 388 10.63 -9.83 20.70
C VAL A 388 11.86 -8.97 21.01
N LEU A 389 12.95 -9.12 20.27
CA LEU A 389 14.15 -8.28 20.40
C LEU A 389 13.87 -6.80 20.10
N ARG A 390 13.07 -6.51 19.06
CA ARG A 390 12.67 -5.15 18.67
C ARG A 390 11.69 -4.50 19.66
N HIS A 391 10.91 -5.29 20.38
CA HIS A 391 10.00 -4.79 21.42
C HIS A 391 10.65 -4.69 22.80
N ALA A 392 11.57 -5.58 23.15
CA ALA A 392 12.35 -5.52 24.39
C ALA A 392 13.21 -4.26 24.47
N SER A 393 13.58 -3.66 23.33
CA SER A 393 14.30 -2.38 23.28
C SER A 393 13.41 -1.14 23.48
N ARG A 394 12.10 -1.29 23.70
CA ARG A 394 11.13 -0.20 23.92
C ARG A 394 10.65 -0.16 25.38
N LYS A 395 11.55 0.11 26.33
CA LYS A 395 11.18 0.27 27.75
C LYS A 395 10.34 1.53 27.97
N ASN A 396 9.33 1.46 28.83
CA ASN A 396 8.38 2.55 29.18
C ASN A 396 8.98 3.58 30.17
N THR A 397 10.17 4.09 29.86
CA THR A 397 10.73 5.26 30.57
C THR A 397 9.95 6.53 30.21
N ALA A 398 9.89 7.53 31.10
CA ALA A 398 9.18 8.80 30.84
C ALA A 398 9.55 9.47 29.50
N ALA A 399 10.86 9.50 29.18
CA ALA A 399 11.34 10.05 27.91
C ALA A 399 10.85 9.26 26.68
N GLN A 400 10.74 7.93 26.77
CA GLN A 400 10.28 7.09 25.66
C GLN A 400 8.74 7.09 25.54
N THR A 401 8.03 7.14 26.66
CA THR A 401 6.55 7.26 26.70
C THR A 401 6.11 8.54 26.01
N ARG A 402 6.74 9.69 26.29
CA ARG A 402 6.48 10.96 25.58
C ARG A 402 6.68 10.81 24.06
N ARG A 403 7.78 10.19 23.62
CA ARG A 403 8.06 9.95 22.19
C ARG A 403 7.03 9.04 21.52
N ASN A 404 6.61 7.96 22.20
CA ASN A 404 5.65 7.00 21.65
C ASN A 404 4.25 7.63 21.51
N ILE A 405 3.84 8.46 22.48
CA ILE A 405 2.52 9.13 22.48
C ILE A 405 2.52 10.28 21.47
N SER A 406 3.58 11.09 21.38
CA SER A 406 3.72 12.10 20.30
C SER A 406 3.60 11.45 18.93
N GLN A 407 4.30 10.34 18.65
CA GLN A 407 4.19 9.66 17.35
C GLN A 407 2.79 9.13 17.01
N HIS A 408 1.94 8.83 18.00
CA HIS A 408 0.59 8.28 17.78
C HIS A 408 -0.48 9.37 17.69
N TYR A 409 -0.32 10.47 18.42
CA TYR A 409 -1.31 11.55 18.53
C TYR A 409 -0.87 12.87 17.87
N ASP A 410 0.31 12.95 17.23
CA ASP A 410 0.70 14.01 16.28
C ASP A 410 0.04 13.82 14.90
N LEU A 411 -0.86 12.85 14.75
CA LEU A 411 -1.88 12.88 13.70
C LEU A 411 -2.82 14.06 13.98
N SER A 412 -3.07 14.92 12.99
CA SER A 412 -3.83 16.15 13.21
C SER A 412 -5.23 15.86 13.77
N ASN A 413 -5.74 16.79 14.58
CA ASN A 413 -7.13 16.74 15.11
C ASN A 413 -8.16 16.57 13.96
N ASP A 414 -7.85 17.05 12.77
CA ASP A 414 -8.65 16.85 11.55
C ASP A 414 -8.80 15.37 11.18
N PHE A 415 -7.78 14.54 11.38
CA PHE A 415 -7.87 13.12 11.10
C PHE A 415 -8.83 12.41 12.07
N PHE A 416 -8.70 12.69 13.37
CA PHE A 416 -9.56 12.09 14.39
C PHE A 416 -11.02 12.54 14.27
N SER A 417 -11.26 13.80 13.89
CA SER A 417 -12.63 14.33 13.73
C SER A 417 -13.42 13.67 12.59
N LEU A 418 -12.76 12.96 11.66
CA LEU A 418 -13.43 12.21 10.60
C LEU A 418 -14.23 11.00 11.10
N PHE A 419 -13.88 10.44 12.26
CA PHE A 419 -14.47 9.19 12.75
C PHE A 419 -14.84 9.19 14.23
N LEU A 420 -14.35 10.14 15.03
CA LEU A 420 -14.84 10.36 16.40
C LEU A 420 -16.13 11.18 16.39
N ASP A 421 -16.86 11.15 17.50
CA ASP A 421 -17.96 12.08 17.71
C ASP A 421 -17.42 13.48 18.07
N LYS A 422 -18.34 14.45 18.21
CA LYS A 422 -17.99 15.86 18.49
C LYS A 422 -17.19 16.06 19.77
N SER A 423 -17.30 15.14 20.74
CA SER A 423 -16.51 15.21 21.98
C SER A 423 -15.05 14.84 21.79
N MET A 424 -14.64 14.34 20.61
CA MET A 424 -13.28 13.84 20.34
C MET A 424 -12.84 12.76 21.35
N THR A 425 -13.79 11.96 21.85
CA THR A 425 -13.49 10.96 22.88
C THR A 425 -13.01 9.65 22.25
N TYR A 426 -11.69 9.43 22.23
CA TYR A 426 -11.10 8.19 21.72
C TYR A 426 -11.01 7.09 22.80
N SER A 427 -12.17 6.65 23.30
CA SER A 427 -12.29 5.54 24.25
C SER A 427 -13.64 4.84 24.10
N CYS A 428 -13.84 3.71 24.77
CA CYS A 428 -15.08 2.94 24.69
C CYS A 428 -16.29 3.76 25.20
N ALA A 429 -17.35 3.80 24.40
CA ALA A 429 -18.63 4.42 24.73
C ALA A 429 -19.60 3.41 25.39
N VAL A 430 -20.62 3.90 26.09
CA VAL A 430 -21.63 3.05 26.74
C VAL A 430 -22.97 3.16 26.00
N PHE A 431 -23.27 2.18 25.15
CA PHE A 431 -24.52 2.13 24.38
C PHE A 431 -25.66 1.53 25.20
N LYS A 432 -26.86 2.12 25.13
CA LYS A 432 -28.07 1.55 25.74
C LYS A 432 -28.85 0.65 24.78
N MET A 433 -28.69 0.90 23.47
CA MET A 433 -29.33 0.16 22.39
C MET A 433 -28.44 0.18 21.14
N GLU A 434 -28.59 -0.80 20.24
CA GLU A 434 -27.68 -1.00 19.10
C GLU A 434 -27.62 0.20 18.12
N ASN A 435 -28.74 0.90 17.90
CA ASN A 435 -28.84 1.98 16.92
C ASN A 435 -28.66 3.39 17.50
N GLU A 436 -28.09 3.49 18.69
CA GLU A 436 -27.85 4.78 19.34
C GLU A 436 -26.65 5.52 18.74
N SER A 437 -26.68 6.85 18.73
CA SER A 437 -25.56 7.65 18.24
C SER A 437 -24.33 7.51 19.14
N LEU A 438 -23.14 7.54 18.52
CA LEU A 438 -21.87 7.51 19.27
C LEU A 438 -21.78 8.68 20.26
N GLU A 439 -22.27 9.86 19.88
CA GLU A 439 -22.32 11.05 20.74
C GLU A 439 -23.12 10.80 22.02
N ALA A 440 -24.34 10.25 21.92
CA ALA A 440 -25.15 9.95 23.10
C ALA A 440 -24.50 8.88 23.99
N ALA A 441 -23.88 7.86 23.38
CA ALA A 441 -23.17 6.80 24.10
C ALA A 441 -21.90 7.32 24.81
N GLN A 442 -21.18 8.26 24.22
CA GLN A 442 -20.02 8.90 24.85
C GLN A 442 -20.43 9.84 25.98
N GLN A 443 -21.46 10.67 25.79
CA GLN A 443 -22.00 11.54 26.85
C GLN A 443 -22.44 10.72 28.07
N ARG A 444 -23.09 9.57 27.84
CA ARG A 444 -23.44 8.64 28.92
C ARG A 444 -22.22 8.08 29.63
N LYS A 445 -21.20 7.66 28.89
CA LYS A 445 -19.94 7.18 29.45
C LYS A 445 -19.31 8.24 30.36
N LEU A 446 -19.28 9.51 29.91
CA LEU A 446 -18.72 10.61 30.70
C LEU A 446 -19.52 10.86 31.98
N SER A 447 -20.87 10.88 31.91
CA SER A 447 -21.71 10.98 33.11
C SER A 447 -21.46 9.83 34.08
N LEU A 448 -21.34 8.59 33.60
CA LEU A 448 -21.04 7.44 34.45
C LEU A 448 -19.70 7.54 35.17
N LEU A 449 -18.68 8.15 34.54
CA LEU A 449 -17.40 8.40 35.19
C LEU A 449 -17.53 9.46 36.28
N ILE A 450 -18.26 10.54 36.01
CA ILE A 450 -18.52 11.63 36.97
C ILE A 450 -19.31 11.11 38.17
N ASP A 451 -20.38 10.35 37.94
CA ASP A 451 -21.22 9.73 38.99
C ASP A 451 -20.39 8.80 39.89
N LYS A 452 -19.49 8.01 39.31
CA LYS A 452 -18.61 7.10 40.06
C LYS A 452 -17.58 7.84 40.90
N ALA A 453 -17.12 8.99 40.43
CA ALA A 453 -16.13 9.81 41.13
C ALA A 453 -16.74 10.59 42.31
N LYS A 454 -18.08 10.69 42.40
CA LYS A 454 -18.82 11.38 43.47
C LYS A 454 -18.27 12.79 43.75
N VAL A 455 -18.06 13.54 42.67
CA VAL A 455 -17.44 14.87 42.72
C VAL A 455 -18.46 15.91 43.17
N GLU A 456 -18.08 16.70 44.18
CA GLU A 456 -18.84 17.85 44.69
C GLU A 456 -18.17 19.16 44.24
N ARG A 457 -18.82 20.30 44.49
CA ARG A 457 -18.39 21.61 43.98
C ARG A 457 -17.06 22.06 44.57
N GLU A 458 -16.78 21.67 45.80
CA GLU A 458 -15.59 22.04 46.55
C GLU A 458 -14.37 21.17 46.18
N HIS A 459 -14.60 20.05 45.50
CA HIS A 459 -13.57 19.10 45.14
C HIS A 459 -12.65 19.61 44.02
N HIS A 460 -11.44 19.08 44.01
CA HIS A 460 -10.48 19.21 42.93
C HIS A 460 -10.15 17.83 42.34
N VAL A 461 -10.42 17.67 41.05
CA VAL A 461 -10.24 16.41 40.33
C VAL A 461 -8.97 16.41 39.50
N LEU A 462 -8.24 15.30 39.52
CA LEU A 462 -7.12 15.02 38.63
C LEU A 462 -7.55 14.02 37.54
N ASP A 463 -7.30 14.34 36.28
CA ASP A 463 -7.51 13.44 35.15
C ASP A 463 -6.19 13.05 34.48
N ILE A 464 -5.81 11.79 34.68
CA ILE A 464 -4.57 11.22 34.17
C ILE A 464 -4.81 10.67 32.76
N GLY A 465 -4.38 11.43 31.76
CA GLY A 465 -4.62 11.15 30.34
C GLY A 465 -5.87 11.87 29.82
N SER A 466 -5.92 13.20 29.97
CA SER A 466 -7.14 13.99 29.78
C SER A 466 -7.67 14.08 28.35
N GLY A 467 -6.92 13.56 27.37
CA GLY A 467 -7.27 13.59 25.96
C GLY A 467 -7.60 15.01 25.50
N TRP A 468 -8.70 15.17 24.78
CA TRP A 468 -9.18 16.45 24.25
C TRP A 468 -10.06 17.26 25.22
N GLY A 469 -10.13 16.88 26.50
CA GLY A 469 -10.77 17.68 27.55
C GLY A 469 -12.30 17.55 27.67
N SER A 470 -12.93 16.60 26.99
CA SER A 470 -14.40 16.42 27.04
C SER A 470 -14.93 16.12 28.44
N LEU A 471 -14.22 15.28 29.20
CA LEU A 471 -14.55 14.97 30.59
C LEU A 471 -14.45 16.21 31.49
N ALA A 472 -13.40 17.02 31.33
CA ALA A 472 -13.17 18.23 32.10
C ALA A 472 -14.33 19.22 31.97
N ILE A 473 -14.70 19.52 30.72
CA ILE A 473 -15.78 20.46 30.41
C ILE A 473 -17.12 19.96 30.97
N GLN A 474 -17.42 18.68 30.80
CA GLN A 474 -18.69 18.12 31.27
C GLN A 474 -18.76 18.08 32.80
N MET A 475 -17.68 17.65 33.46
CA MET A 475 -17.63 17.55 34.92
C MET A 475 -17.77 18.92 35.58
N VAL A 476 -17.00 19.92 35.14
CA VAL A 476 -17.06 21.27 35.71
C VAL A 476 -18.41 21.93 35.44
N LYS A 477 -19.02 21.73 34.25
CA LYS A 477 -20.39 22.22 33.99
C LYS A 477 -21.44 21.60 34.91
N GLN A 478 -21.27 20.33 35.28
CA GLN A 478 -22.24 19.62 36.11
C GLN A 478 -22.07 19.89 37.62
N THR A 479 -20.82 20.07 38.07
CA THR A 479 -20.50 20.10 39.51
C THR A 479 -19.96 21.44 39.99
N GLY A 480 -19.34 22.23 39.11
CA GLY A 480 -18.62 23.46 39.47
C GLY A 480 -17.27 23.22 40.16
N CYS A 481 -16.77 21.98 40.19
CA CYS A 481 -15.52 21.60 40.82
C CYS A 481 -14.29 22.26 40.16
N LYS A 482 -13.12 22.12 40.78
CA LYS A 482 -11.83 22.39 40.13
C LYS A 482 -11.35 21.15 39.38
N TYR A 483 -10.63 21.35 38.28
CA TYR A 483 -10.14 20.26 37.44
C TYR A 483 -8.71 20.50 36.97
N THR A 484 -7.86 19.49 37.15
CA THR A 484 -6.53 19.41 36.54
C THR A 484 -6.48 18.21 35.61
N GLY A 485 -6.28 18.42 34.31
CA GLY A 485 -6.03 17.35 33.35
C GLY A 485 -4.57 17.29 32.95
N VAL A 486 -4.01 16.09 32.79
CA VAL A 486 -2.64 15.92 32.30
C VAL A 486 -2.60 15.13 31.00
N THR A 487 -1.78 15.60 30.06
CA THR A 487 -1.52 14.94 28.78
C THR A 487 -0.06 15.06 28.37
N LEU A 488 0.39 14.15 27.52
CA LEU A 488 1.70 14.18 26.88
C LEU A 488 1.65 14.68 25.43
N SER A 489 0.45 14.97 24.89
CA SER A 489 0.26 15.45 23.52
C SER A 489 0.02 16.97 23.50
N GLU A 490 0.86 17.68 22.76
CA GLU A 490 0.72 19.13 22.54
C GLU A 490 -0.54 19.47 21.75
N GLU A 491 -0.93 18.64 20.78
CA GLU A 491 -2.13 18.86 19.97
C GLU A 491 -3.43 18.64 20.75
N GLN A 492 -3.45 17.67 21.67
CA GLN A 492 -4.56 17.48 22.60
C GLN A 492 -4.69 18.65 23.57
N LEU A 493 -3.57 19.11 24.13
CA LEU A 493 -3.54 20.27 25.03
C LEU A 493 -4.12 21.51 24.36
N LYS A 494 -3.58 21.90 23.19
CA LYS A 494 -4.05 23.07 22.44
C LYS A 494 -5.55 23.00 22.15
N TYR A 495 -6.03 21.82 21.73
CA TYR A 495 -7.45 21.62 21.46
C TYR A 495 -8.29 21.74 22.73
N ALA A 496 -7.88 21.09 23.81
CA ALA A 496 -8.61 21.10 25.07
C ALA A 496 -8.69 22.51 25.67
N GLU A 497 -7.59 23.27 25.68
CA GLU A 497 -7.56 24.67 26.12
C GLU A 497 -8.48 25.54 25.26
N SER A 498 -8.47 25.37 23.93
CA SER A 498 -9.39 26.09 23.04
C SER A 498 -10.84 25.79 23.39
N LYS A 499 -11.20 24.53 23.67
CA LYS A 499 -12.57 24.14 24.04
C LYS A 499 -12.99 24.62 25.43
N VAL A 500 -12.06 24.69 26.37
CA VAL A 500 -12.31 25.28 27.69
C VAL A 500 -12.57 26.79 27.58
N ARG A 501 -11.79 27.49 26.75
CA ARG A 501 -12.00 28.92 26.47
C ARG A 501 -13.34 29.19 25.80
N GLU A 502 -13.67 28.43 24.76
CA GLU A 502 -14.98 28.50 24.09
C GLU A 502 -16.15 28.26 25.08
N ALA A 503 -15.93 27.43 26.11
CA ALA A 503 -16.93 27.14 27.13
C ALA A 503 -16.94 28.15 28.30
N GLY A 504 -15.96 29.06 28.38
CA GLY A 504 -15.82 30.03 29.48
C GLY A 504 -15.46 29.40 30.83
N LEU A 505 -14.66 28.32 30.83
CA LEU A 505 -14.34 27.53 32.04
C LEU A 505 -12.87 27.61 32.45
N GLU A 506 -12.11 28.59 31.93
CA GLU A 506 -10.66 28.74 32.15
C GLU A 506 -10.31 28.93 33.64
N ASP A 507 -11.22 29.48 34.45
CA ASP A 507 -11.03 29.69 35.89
C ASP A 507 -11.12 28.40 36.73
N HIS A 508 -11.69 27.35 36.16
CA HIS A 508 -11.96 26.08 36.86
C HIS A 508 -11.15 24.90 36.32
N ILE A 509 -10.66 24.98 35.07
CA ILE A 509 -9.98 23.88 34.39
C ILE A 509 -8.55 24.29 34.03
N THR A 510 -7.58 23.53 34.53
CA THR A 510 -6.16 23.65 34.17
C THR A 510 -5.70 22.38 33.45
N PHE A 511 -4.94 22.52 32.37
CA PHE A 511 -4.28 21.38 31.72
C PHE A 511 -2.75 21.50 31.85
N LEU A 512 -2.08 20.37 32.07
CA LEU A 512 -0.62 20.28 32.17
C LEU A 512 -0.06 19.37 31.08
N LEU A 513 0.97 19.85 30.39
CA LEU A 513 1.76 19.05 29.45
C LEU A 513 2.90 18.34 30.17
N CYS A 514 2.59 17.29 30.92
CA CYS A 514 3.59 16.55 31.67
C CYS A 514 3.28 15.05 31.74
N ASP A 515 4.30 14.28 32.11
CA ASP A 515 4.13 12.89 32.49
C ASP A 515 3.43 12.83 33.85
N TYR A 516 2.49 11.90 34.04
CA TYR A 516 1.74 11.78 35.29
C TYR A 516 2.63 11.53 36.50
N ARG A 517 3.84 11.01 36.31
CA ARG A 517 4.84 10.80 37.37
C ARG A 517 5.49 12.10 37.87
N LEU A 518 5.27 13.21 37.15
CA LEU A 518 5.91 14.50 37.37
C LEU A 518 4.88 15.61 37.62
N ILE A 519 3.67 15.25 38.03
CA ILE A 519 2.64 16.22 38.41
C ILE A 519 3.13 16.94 39.69
N PRO A 520 3.03 18.28 39.76
CA PRO A 520 3.37 19.03 40.96
C PRO A 520 2.65 18.46 42.19
N PRO A 521 3.32 18.35 43.36
CA PRO A 521 2.71 17.80 44.56
C PRO A 521 1.42 18.52 44.94
N TYR A 522 0.30 17.80 44.93
CA TYR A 522 -1.02 18.26 45.32
C TYR A 522 -1.90 17.06 45.68
N LYS A 523 -2.90 17.26 46.54
CA LYS A 523 -3.86 16.23 46.95
C LYS A 523 -5.23 16.52 46.31
N TYR A 524 -5.72 15.57 45.52
CA TYR A 524 -6.97 15.65 44.76
C TYR A 524 -8.04 14.76 45.40
N ASP A 525 -9.27 15.26 45.47
CA ASP A 525 -10.41 14.55 46.07
C ASP A 525 -10.90 13.39 45.18
N ALA A 526 -10.63 13.48 43.87
CA ALA A 526 -10.83 12.37 42.95
C ALA A 526 -9.75 12.32 41.87
N ILE A 527 -9.42 11.10 41.46
CA ILE A 527 -8.57 10.83 40.29
C ILE A 527 -9.40 10.03 39.29
N ILE A 528 -9.42 10.46 38.03
CA ILE A 528 -10.00 9.70 36.92
C ILE A 528 -8.88 9.35 35.94
N SER A 529 -8.87 8.10 35.45
CA SER A 529 -8.00 7.72 34.34
C SER A 529 -8.70 6.76 33.39
N CYS A 530 -8.79 7.16 32.12
CA CYS A 530 -9.52 6.43 31.09
C CYS A 530 -8.59 6.03 29.94
N GLY A 531 -8.36 4.73 29.77
CA GLY A 531 -7.57 4.20 28.65
C GLY A 531 -6.06 4.48 28.76
N MET A 532 -5.57 4.89 29.92
CA MET A 532 -4.17 5.22 30.14
C MET A 532 -3.35 4.00 30.60
N ILE A 533 -3.91 3.18 31.49
CA ILE A 533 -3.21 2.07 32.14
C ILE A 533 -2.67 1.03 31.14
N GLU A 534 -3.33 0.89 29.98
CA GLU A 534 -2.92 0.02 28.88
C GLU A 534 -1.52 0.37 28.34
N HIS A 535 -1.12 1.63 28.48
CA HIS A 535 0.14 2.16 27.98
C HIS A 535 1.26 2.16 29.04
N VAL A 536 0.92 1.99 30.33
CA VAL A 536 1.89 1.91 31.45
C VAL A 536 2.79 0.69 31.31
N GLY A 537 2.22 -0.44 30.92
CA GLY A 537 2.91 -1.72 30.83
C GLY A 537 3.02 -2.41 32.19
N HIS A 538 3.03 -3.75 32.17
CA HIS A 538 2.90 -4.57 33.38
C HIS A 538 3.99 -4.30 34.44
N GLU A 539 5.21 -4.00 34.03
CA GLU A 539 6.36 -3.77 34.94
C GLU A 539 6.26 -2.46 35.74
N TYR A 540 5.38 -1.54 35.32
CA TYR A 540 5.25 -0.20 35.91
C TYR A 540 3.89 0.02 36.61
N MET A 541 3.11 -1.04 36.78
CA MET A 541 1.77 -0.94 37.41
C MET A 541 1.87 -0.48 38.87
N ASP A 542 2.82 -1.01 39.64
CA ASP A 542 3.01 -0.64 41.05
C ASP A 542 3.38 0.85 41.17
N GLU A 543 4.24 1.36 40.29
CA GLU A 543 4.60 2.78 40.21
C GLU A 543 3.38 3.66 39.85
N PHE A 544 2.54 3.21 38.90
CA PHE A 544 1.32 3.93 38.56
C PHE A 544 0.38 4.09 39.76
N PHE A 545 0.10 3.00 40.48
CA PHE A 545 -0.77 3.05 41.66
C PHE A 545 -0.14 3.84 42.81
N ALA A 546 1.19 3.75 43.00
CA ALA A 546 1.90 4.57 43.99
C ALA A 546 1.81 6.07 43.66
N CYS A 547 1.89 6.45 42.37
CA CYS A 547 1.63 7.82 41.96
C CYS A 547 0.19 8.24 42.29
N CYS A 548 -0.81 7.42 41.93
CA CYS A 548 -2.20 7.71 42.26
C CYS A 548 -2.41 7.91 43.76
N GLU A 549 -1.88 7.02 44.61
CA GLU A 549 -1.92 7.14 46.07
C GLU A 549 -1.25 8.43 46.55
N SER A 550 -0.10 8.80 45.97
CA SER A 550 0.60 10.03 46.34
C SER A 550 -0.19 11.30 46.01
N TYR A 551 -1.03 11.27 44.98
CA TYR A 551 -1.86 12.41 44.55
C TYR A 551 -3.27 12.41 45.16
N LEU A 552 -3.75 11.30 45.71
CA LEU A 552 -5.11 11.19 46.24
C LEU A 552 -5.18 11.75 47.66
N ALA A 553 -6.21 12.57 47.93
CA ALA A 553 -6.55 13.03 49.27
C ALA A 553 -7.02 11.87 50.17
N GLU A 554 -7.07 12.12 51.48
CA GLU A 554 -7.73 11.19 52.41
C GLU A 554 -9.20 11.02 52.00
N ASP A 555 -9.70 9.78 52.03
CA ASP A 555 -11.03 9.39 51.53
C ASP A 555 -11.32 9.70 50.05
N GLY A 556 -10.31 10.08 49.27
CA GLY A 556 -10.46 10.38 47.85
C GLY A 556 -10.81 9.15 47.00
N ILE A 557 -11.40 9.40 45.83
CA ILE A 557 -11.89 8.32 44.94
C ILE A 557 -11.05 8.20 43.68
N LEU A 558 -10.55 6.99 43.39
CA LEU A 558 -9.92 6.64 42.11
C LEU A 558 -10.91 5.91 41.20
N VAL A 559 -11.18 6.48 40.02
CA VAL A 559 -11.99 5.86 38.96
C VAL A 559 -11.13 5.48 37.77
N LEU A 560 -11.07 4.17 37.46
CA LEU A 560 -10.33 3.64 36.32
C LEU A 560 -11.27 3.04 35.27
N GLN A 561 -11.09 3.44 34.02
CA GLN A 561 -11.64 2.75 32.86
C GLN A 561 -10.50 2.12 32.06
N VAL A 562 -10.56 0.79 31.90
CA VAL A 562 -9.44 0.00 31.38
C VAL A 562 -9.92 -1.08 30.41
N SER A 563 -9.11 -1.36 29.38
CA SER A 563 -9.25 -2.51 28.50
C SER A 563 -8.50 -3.70 29.11
N ALA A 564 -9.23 -4.74 29.50
CA ALA A 564 -8.66 -5.90 30.21
C ALA A 564 -8.89 -7.22 29.49
N SER A 565 -7.96 -8.17 29.66
CA SER A 565 -8.13 -9.55 29.21
C SER A 565 -8.57 -10.44 30.38
N THR A 566 -9.65 -11.20 30.17
CA THR A 566 -10.21 -12.15 31.15
C THR A 566 -9.26 -13.30 31.52
N THR A 567 -8.22 -13.57 30.71
CA THR A 567 -7.33 -14.73 30.92
C THR A 567 -6.25 -14.50 32.00
N LYS A 568 -5.92 -13.24 32.33
CA LYS A 568 -4.89 -12.92 33.35
C LYS A 568 -5.47 -12.48 34.70
N TYR A 569 -6.70 -12.00 34.74
CA TYR A 569 -7.32 -11.52 35.99
C TYR A 569 -7.74 -12.66 36.94
N ILE A 570 -8.00 -13.87 36.43
CA ILE A 570 -8.40 -15.01 37.28
C ILE A 570 -7.21 -15.58 38.08
N SER A 571 -5.95 -15.37 37.64
CA SER A 571 -4.78 -15.92 38.34
C SER A 571 -4.18 -15.01 39.43
N LYS A 572 -4.61 -13.76 39.55
CA LYS A 572 -4.17 -12.84 40.61
C LYS A 572 -5.36 -12.02 41.07
N ARG A 573 -6.10 -12.55 42.06
CA ARG A 573 -6.96 -11.71 42.92
C ARG A 573 -6.08 -10.61 43.48
N PHE A 574 -6.37 -9.36 43.14
CA PHE A 574 -5.94 -8.21 43.95
C PHE A 574 -6.38 -8.51 45.38
N HIS A 575 -5.42 -8.79 46.27
CA HIS A 575 -5.69 -8.92 47.69
C HIS A 575 -5.52 -7.53 48.30
N GLY A 576 -6.64 -7.03 48.81
CA GLY A 576 -6.77 -6.03 49.87
C GLY A 576 -6.01 -4.76 49.65
#